data_AF-A0A124FDQ7-F1
#
_entry.id   AF-A0A124FDQ7-F1
#
_cell.length_a   1.000
_cell.length_b   1.000
_cell.length_c   1.000
_cell.angle_alpha   90.00
_cell.angle_beta   90.00
_cell.angle_gamma   90.00
#
_symmetry.space_group_name_H-M   'P 1'
#
loop_
_entity.id
_entity.type
_entity.pdbx_description
1 polymer ?
#
loop_
_entity_poly.entity_id
_entity_poly.type
_entity_poly.pdbx_seq_one_letter_code
_entity_poly.pdbx_strand_id
1 'polypeptide(L)'
;MGRIWEAFLNWLGYGPEEGEERRTAETVASQGSRPQGKLVTLPTARGVMRLMVVHPQSYEQGALLAENLKNYRPVIVNLEKMPPEEARRLLDFLSGAVFALGGRVSRVGHAIFVFAPSNVDLSGDLESRAAGGGPSWPDVYSQSGRR
;
A
#
# COMPACT_ATOMS: atom_id res chain seq x y z
N MET A 1 7.36 -20.26 8.72
CA MET A 1 6.27 -19.26 8.71
C MET A 1 6.74 -17.85 8.30
N GLY A 2 7.83 -17.69 7.50
CA GLY A 2 8.52 -16.38 7.34
C GLY A 2 8.47 -15.69 5.98
N ARG A 3 8.04 -16.35 4.90
CA ARG A 3 8.29 -15.90 3.51
C ARG A 3 7.38 -14.76 3.01
N ILE A 4 6.13 -14.71 3.47
CA ILE A 4 5.15 -13.70 3.02
C ILE A 4 5.54 -12.31 3.51
N TRP A 5 6.01 -12.25 4.76
CA TRP A 5 6.54 -11.03 5.36
C TRP A 5 7.79 -10.52 4.66
N GLU A 6 8.72 -11.40 4.31
CA GLU A 6 9.94 -11.02 3.58
C GLU A 6 9.61 -10.54 2.17
N ALA A 7 8.69 -11.20 1.47
CA ALA A 7 8.22 -10.75 0.17
C ALA A 7 7.51 -9.39 0.26
N PHE A 8 6.71 -9.17 1.30
CA PHE A 8 6.03 -7.92 1.57
C PHE A 8 6.99 -6.80 1.98
N LEU A 9 7.98 -7.08 2.84
CA LEU A 9 9.02 -6.12 3.22
C LEU A 9 9.92 -5.77 2.03
N ASN A 10 10.31 -6.76 1.22
CA ASN A 10 11.06 -6.50 -0.01
C ASN A 10 10.25 -5.63 -0.97
N TRP A 11 8.95 -5.90 -1.11
CA TRP A 11 8.05 -5.06 -1.90
C TRP A 11 7.88 -3.65 -1.31
N LEU A 12 7.91 -3.50 0.01
CA LEU A 12 7.87 -2.22 0.73
C LEU A 12 9.24 -1.53 0.90
N GLY A 13 10.30 -2.02 0.26
CA GLY A 13 11.64 -1.40 0.32
C GLY A 13 12.34 -1.53 1.68
N TYR A 14 12.00 -2.53 2.49
CA TYR A 14 12.69 -2.89 3.75
C TYR A 14 13.62 -4.12 3.60
N GLY A 15 13.84 -4.63 2.39
CA GLY A 15 14.77 -5.74 2.16
C GLY A 15 16.21 -5.37 2.52
N PRO A 16 17.06 -6.33 2.93
CA PRO A 16 18.49 -6.08 3.12
C PRO A 16 19.08 -5.49 1.85
N GLU A 17 19.77 -4.36 2.00
CA GLU A 17 20.31 -3.56 0.91
C GLU A 17 21.42 -4.33 0.16
N GLU A 18 21.06 -5.01 -0.92
CA GLU A 18 22.01 -5.36 -1.98
C GLU A 18 22.11 -4.17 -2.94
N GLY A 19 23.26 -3.53 -2.93
CA GLY A 19 23.60 -2.39 -3.78
C GLY A 19 23.79 -2.76 -5.25
N GLU A 20 23.52 -1.76 -6.10
CA GLU A 20 23.86 -1.63 -7.53
C GLU A 20 23.03 -2.53 -8.48
N GLU A 21 22.46 -2.07 -9.59
CA GLU A 21 23.10 -1.35 -10.70
C GLU A 21 22.18 -0.34 -11.42
N ARG A 22 22.84 0.65 -12.02
CA ARG A 22 22.32 1.63 -12.98
C ARG A 22 21.67 0.96 -14.20
N ARG A 23 20.53 1.50 -14.64
CA ARG A 23 20.15 1.50 -16.07
C ARG A 23 19.68 2.88 -16.49
N THR A 24 20.46 3.48 -17.37
CA THR A 24 20.13 4.64 -18.21
C THR A 24 19.10 4.24 -19.27
N ALA A 25 18.09 5.09 -19.49
CA ALA A 25 17.45 5.24 -20.80
C ALA A 25 16.70 6.59 -20.87
N GLU A 26 16.90 7.26 -21.99
CA GLU A 26 16.51 8.64 -22.31
C GLU A 26 15.02 8.84 -22.66
N THR A 27 14.59 10.09 -22.43
CA THR A 27 13.69 10.97 -23.19
C THR A 27 12.79 10.40 -24.30
N VAL A 28 11.47 10.64 -24.19
CA VAL A 28 10.68 11.19 -25.33
C VAL A 28 9.54 12.08 -24.81
N ALA A 29 9.59 13.36 -25.15
CA ALA A 29 8.48 14.29 -25.01
C ALA A 29 7.46 14.06 -26.15
N SER A 30 6.16 14.11 -25.84
CA SER A 30 5.13 14.30 -26.87
C SER A 30 4.09 15.33 -26.40
N GLN A 31 4.05 16.43 -27.15
CA GLN A 31 3.02 17.47 -27.08
C GLN A 31 1.74 16.98 -27.78
N GLY A 32 0.59 17.28 -27.18
CA GLY A 32 -0.72 17.12 -27.82
C GLY A 32 -1.72 18.11 -27.23
N SER A 33 -1.94 19.22 -27.91
CA SER A 33 -2.93 20.24 -27.57
C SER A 33 -4.33 19.78 -28.03
N ARG A 34 -5.33 19.79 -27.14
CA ARG A 34 -6.74 19.48 -27.46
C ARG A 34 -7.67 20.61 -26.96
N PRO A 35 -8.76 20.91 -27.69
CA PRO A 35 -9.53 22.14 -27.53
C PRO A 35 -10.39 22.15 -26.26
N GLN A 36 -10.53 23.34 -25.68
CA GLN A 36 -11.24 23.61 -24.43
C GLN A 36 -12.76 23.43 -24.59
N GLY A 37 -13.30 22.35 -24.05
CA GLY A 37 -14.72 22.22 -23.74
C GLY A 37 -15.04 22.95 -22.43
N LYS A 38 -16.12 23.73 -22.44
CA LYS A 38 -16.63 24.49 -21.29
C LYS A 38 -16.97 23.54 -20.13
N LEU A 39 -16.12 23.50 -19.11
CA LEU A 39 -16.37 22.79 -17.85
C LEU A 39 -17.53 23.46 -17.12
N VAL A 40 -18.64 22.74 -16.96
CA VAL A 40 -19.67 23.10 -15.99
C VAL A 40 -19.32 22.39 -14.70
N THR A 41 -18.83 23.14 -13.72
CA THR A 41 -18.60 22.65 -12.35
C THR A 41 -19.95 22.35 -11.71
N LEU A 42 -20.36 21.08 -11.75
CA LEU A 42 -21.39 20.57 -10.87
C LEU A 42 -20.88 20.69 -9.42
N PRO A 43 -21.65 21.25 -8.48
CA PRO A 43 -21.31 21.20 -7.08
C PRO A 43 -21.43 19.74 -6.64
N THR A 44 -20.35 18.97 -6.77
CA THR A 44 -20.21 17.70 -6.09
C THR A 44 -20.34 18.00 -4.61
N ALA A 45 -21.41 17.52 -3.98
CA ALA A 45 -21.44 17.33 -2.54
C ALA A 45 -20.35 16.31 -2.20
N ARG A 46 -19.10 16.76 -2.14
CA ARG A 46 -17.96 15.93 -1.77
C ARG A 46 -18.16 15.63 -0.30
N GLY A 47 -18.70 14.44 -0.01
CA GLY A 47 -18.72 13.93 1.35
C GLY A 47 -17.31 14.05 1.93
N VAL A 48 -17.22 14.58 3.15
CA VAL A 48 -15.93 14.74 3.83
C VAL A 48 -15.34 13.34 4.05
N MET A 49 -14.26 13.01 3.36
CA MET A 49 -13.54 11.76 3.57
C MET A 49 -12.87 11.81 4.95
N ARG A 50 -13.13 10.79 5.78
CA ARG A 50 -12.55 10.69 7.12
C ARG A 50 -11.41 9.67 7.11
N LEU A 51 -10.19 10.17 7.33
CA LEU A 51 -8.98 9.39 7.54
C LEU A 51 -8.84 9.06 9.03
N MET A 52 -8.39 7.83 9.36
CA MET A 52 -8.07 7.43 10.72
C MET A 52 -6.55 7.34 10.90
N VAL A 53 -6.02 7.87 12.00
CA VAL A 53 -4.60 7.74 12.39
C VAL A 53 -4.54 7.08 13.75
N VAL A 54 -3.81 5.99 13.88
CA VAL A 54 -3.75 5.17 15.10
C VAL A 54 -2.32 4.75 15.43
N HIS A 55 -2.04 4.72 16.73
CA HIS A 55 -0.82 4.14 17.31
C HIS A 55 -1.25 2.93 18.15
N PRO A 56 -1.37 1.73 17.56
CA PRO A 56 -1.88 0.59 18.27
C PRO A 56 -0.90 0.13 19.35
N GLN A 57 -1.44 -0.42 20.42
CA GLN A 57 -0.67 -0.95 21.55
C GLN A 57 -0.70 -2.48 21.61
N SER A 58 -1.63 -3.11 20.89
CA SER A 58 -1.81 -4.56 20.86
C SER A 58 -2.36 -5.02 19.51
N TYR A 59 -2.13 -6.29 19.18
CA TYR A 59 -2.69 -6.95 17.99
C TYR A 59 -4.23 -6.90 17.92
N GLU A 60 -4.91 -6.93 19.06
CA GLU A 60 -6.39 -7.01 19.15
C GLU A 60 -7.10 -5.83 18.47
N GLN A 61 -6.44 -4.67 18.39
CA GLN A 61 -6.97 -3.49 17.72
C GLN A 61 -7.15 -3.69 16.21
N GLY A 62 -6.51 -4.70 15.62
CA GLY A 62 -6.60 -5.00 14.19
C GLY A 62 -8.03 -5.16 13.70
N ALA A 63 -8.89 -5.87 14.45
CA ALA A 63 -10.28 -6.08 14.05
C ALA A 63 -11.05 -4.75 13.85
N LEU A 64 -10.86 -3.81 14.77
CA LEU A 64 -11.45 -2.47 14.68
C LEU A 64 -10.93 -1.71 13.46
N LEU A 65 -9.62 -1.77 13.18
CA LEU A 65 -9.04 -1.11 12.02
C LEU A 65 -9.52 -1.72 10.69
N ALA A 66 -9.68 -3.05 10.62
CA ALA A 66 -10.25 -3.73 9.47
C ALA A 66 -11.72 -3.34 9.23
N GLU A 67 -12.51 -3.17 10.29
CA GLU A 67 -13.87 -2.67 10.18
C GLU A 67 -13.91 -1.23 9.61
N ASN A 68 -12.95 -0.38 10.01
CA ASN A 68 -12.81 0.95 9.42
C ASN A 68 -12.50 0.90 7.92
N LEU A 69 -11.58 0.02 7.51
CA LEU A 69 -11.25 -0.18 6.10
C LEU A 69 -12.47 -0.66 5.29
N LYS A 70 -13.26 -1.58 5.85
CA LYS A 70 -14.52 -2.06 5.24
C LYS A 70 -15.55 -0.93 5.04
N ASN A 71 -15.53 0.07 5.91
CA ASN A 71 -16.35 1.28 5.79
C ASN A 71 -15.73 2.35 4.85
N TYR A 72 -14.78 1.96 4.00
CA TYR A 72 -14.11 2.83 3.02
C TYR A 72 -13.37 4.02 3.67
N ARG A 73 -12.93 3.86 4.92
CA ARG A 73 -12.11 4.82 5.65
C ARG A 73 -10.65 4.36 5.63
N PRO A 74 -9.72 5.12 5.02
CA PRO A 74 -8.31 4.78 5.09
C PRO A 74 -7.78 4.88 6.51
N VAL A 75 -6.74 4.11 6.79
CA VAL A 75 -6.12 4.02 8.12
C VAL A 75 -4.61 4.21 8.00
N ILE A 76 -4.06 5.14 8.76
CA ILE A 76 -2.63 5.27 9.01
C ILE A 76 -2.32 4.61 10.34
N VAL A 77 -1.34 3.72 10.36
CA VAL A 77 -0.93 2.96 11.52
C VAL A 77 0.55 3.20 11.79
N ASN A 78 0.87 3.67 13.00
CA ASN A 78 2.24 3.77 13.49
C ASN A 78 2.51 2.62 14.48
N LEU A 79 3.39 1.69 14.09
CA LEU A 79 3.75 0.49 14.83
C LEU A 79 5.03 0.63 15.68
N GLU A 80 5.64 1.82 15.76
CA GLU A 80 6.92 2.03 16.46
C GLU A 80 6.91 1.60 17.93
N LYS A 81 5.75 1.68 18.60
CA LYS A 81 5.59 1.34 20.02
C LYS A 81 5.11 -0.09 20.26
N MET A 82 4.88 -0.86 19.21
CA MET A 82 4.43 -2.25 19.34
C MET A 82 5.60 -3.22 19.42
N PRO A 83 5.45 -4.34 20.16
CA PRO A 83 6.40 -5.45 20.08
C PRO A 83 6.56 -5.91 18.62
N PRO A 84 7.79 -6.18 18.14
CA PRO A 84 8.02 -6.53 16.73
C PRO A 84 7.17 -7.70 16.21
N GLU A 85 6.94 -8.72 17.04
CA GLU A 85 6.11 -9.87 16.67
C GLU A 85 4.63 -9.51 16.50
N GLU A 86 4.09 -8.67 17.39
CA GLU A 86 2.71 -8.20 17.31
C GLU A 86 2.50 -7.21 16.17
N ALA A 87 3.46 -6.30 15.97
CA ALA A 87 3.45 -5.36 14.85
C ALA A 87 3.38 -6.10 13.50
N ARG A 88 4.19 -7.16 13.36
CA ARG A 88 4.21 -8.02 12.17
C ARG A 88 2.88 -8.73 11.93
N ARG A 89 2.29 -9.31 12.98
CA ARG A 89 0.98 -9.95 12.90
C ARG A 89 -0.12 -8.97 12.53
N LEU A 90 -0.11 -7.79 13.13
CA LEU A 90 -1.10 -6.74 12.86
C LEU A 90 -1.01 -6.25 11.42
N LEU A 91 0.21 -6.02 10.93
CA LEU A 91 0.46 -5.59 9.55
C LEU A 91 0.00 -6.65 8.54
N ASP A 92 0.27 -7.94 8.77
CA ASP A 92 -0.21 -9.05 7.93
C ASP A 92 -1.75 -9.10 7.89
N PHE A 93 -2.38 -9.01 9.06
CA PHE A 93 -3.84 -9.00 9.18
C PHE A 93 -4.49 -7.85 8.40
N LEU A 94 -4.00 -6.62 8.57
CA LEU A 94 -4.53 -5.45 7.88
C LEU A 94 -4.23 -5.46 6.38
N SER A 95 -3.08 -6.00 5.99
CA SER A 95 -2.72 -6.17 4.57
C SER A 95 -3.68 -7.16 3.89
N GLY A 96 -4.01 -8.27 4.55
CA GLY A 96 -5.04 -9.20 4.08
C GLY A 96 -6.43 -8.55 3.98
N ALA A 97 -6.80 -7.74 4.97
CA ALA A 97 -8.09 -7.03 4.98
C ALA A 97 -8.20 -6.03 3.82
N VAL A 98 -7.18 -5.19 3.60
CA VAL A 98 -7.21 -4.18 2.52
C VAL A 98 -7.11 -4.83 1.13
N PHE A 99 -6.37 -5.95 1.02
CA PHE A 99 -6.29 -6.72 -0.21
C PHE A 99 -7.66 -7.29 -0.62
N ALA A 100 -8.40 -7.85 0.34
CA ALA A 100 -9.77 -8.32 0.09
C ALA A 100 -10.74 -7.20 -0.35
N LEU A 101 -10.42 -5.94 -0.02
CA LEU A 101 -11.20 -4.76 -0.42
C LEU A 101 -10.70 -4.12 -1.74
N GLY A 102 -9.73 -4.75 -2.42
CA GLY A 102 -9.12 -4.22 -3.64
C GLY A 102 -8.33 -2.93 -3.40
N GLY A 103 -7.88 -2.70 -2.17
CA GLY A 103 -7.09 -1.54 -1.80
C GLY A 103 -5.58 -1.80 -1.84
N ARG A 104 -4.82 -0.83 -1.35
CA ARG A 104 -3.34 -0.86 -1.35
C ARG A 104 -2.77 -0.49 0.02
N VAL A 105 -1.59 -1.03 0.29
CA VAL A 105 -0.76 -0.64 1.45
C VAL A 105 0.38 0.23 0.95
N SER A 106 0.77 1.24 1.71
CA SER A 106 1.95 2.04 1.39
C SER A 106 2.70 2.40 2.66
N ARG A 107 4.01 2.22 2.66
CA ARG A 107 4.89 2.66 3.75
C ARG A 107 5.15 4.16 3.57
N VAL A 108 5.04 4.92 4.65
CA VAL A 108 5.24 6.38 4.62
C VAL A 108 6.28 6.86 5.63
N GLY A 109 6.88 5.94 6.39
CA GLY A 109 7.94 6.23 7.35
C GLY A 109 8.50 4.97 8.00
N HIS A 110 9.31 5.15 9.04
CA HIS A 110 9.81 4.06 9.87
C HIS A 110 8.66 3.47 10.70
N ALA A 111 8.32 2.20 10.45
CA ALA A 111 7.16 1.52 11.05
C ALA A 111 5.79 2.25 10.92
N ILE A 112 5.63 3.16 9.95
CA ILE A 112 4.35 3.85 9.66
C ILE A 112 3.82 3.41 8.29
N PHE A 113 2.56 2.95 8.30
CA PHE A 113 1.89 2.36 7.13
C PHE A 113 0.54 3.00 6.90
N VAL A 114 0.18 3.15 5.63
CA VAL A 114 -1.13 3.62 5.16
C VAL A 114 -1.84 2.45 4.49
N PHE A 115 -3.07 2.20 4.92
CA PHE A 115 -3.99 1.23 4.32
C PHE A 115 -5.11 2.01 3.65
N ALA A 116 -5.15 1.96 2.33
CA ALA A 116 -6.13 2.68 1.52
C ALA A 116 -7.07 1.68 0.83
N PRO A 117 -8.38 1.66 1.16
CA PRO A 117 -9.37 0.89 0.41
C PRO A 117 -9.55 1.44 -1.03
N SER A 118 -10.23 0.69 -1.89
CA SER A 118 -10.35 0.95 -3.34
C SER A 118 -10.92 2.31 -3.74
N ASN A 119 -11.57 3.04 -2.84
CA ASN A 119 -12.10 4.38 -3.07
C ASN A 119 -11.08 5.51 -2.85
N VAL A 120 -9.86 5.19 -2.40
CA VAL A 120 -8.84 6.19 -2.07
C VAL A 120 -7.57 5.94 -2.87
N ASP A 121 -7.21 6.95 -3.65
CA ASP A 121 -5.95 6.99 -4.37
C ASP A 121 -4.85 7.66 -3.52
N LEU A 122 -3.64 7.12 -3.60
CA LEU A 122 -2.47 7.62 -2.88
C LEU A 122 -1.52 8.27 -3.90
N SER A 123 -1.44 9.60 -3.87
CA SER A 123 -0.54 10.39 -4.71
C SER A 123 0.61 10.97 -3.88
N GLY A 124 1.83 11.00 -4.43
CA GLY A 124 3.01 11.59 -3.81
C GLY A 124 4.28 10.77 -4.02
N ASP A 125 5.43 11.30 -3.60
CA ASP A 125 6.72 10.59 -3.55
C ASP A 125 6.76 9.64 -2.34
N LEU A 126 5.77 8.76 -2.27
CA LEU A 126 5.71 7.68 -1.29
C LEU A 126 6.66 6.58 -1.76
N GLU A 127 7.96 6.80 -1.56
CA GLU A 127 9.10 5.90 -1.85
C GLU A 127 8.74 4.75 -2.81
N SER A 128 8.35 5.12 -4.02
CA SER A 128 7.87 4.18 -5.04
C SER A 128 8.96 3.97 -6.05
N ARG A 129 10.07 3.35 -5.60
CA ARG A 129 11.04 2.74 -6.52
C ARG A 129 10.67 1.30 -6.91
N ALA A 130 9.38 0.97 -6.89
CA ALA A 130 8.86 -0.22 -7.58
C ALA A 130 8.64 0.12 -9.07
N ALA A 131 9.73 0.41 -9.78
CA ALA A 131 9.72 0.45 -11.23
C ALA A 131 9.62 -1.00 -11.76
N GLY A 132 8.54 -1.28 -12.49
CA GLY A 132 8.33 -2.55 -13.20
C GLY A 132 7.65 -3.62 -12.35
N GLY A 133 6.35 -3.82 -12.60
CA GLY A 133 5.56 -4.99 -12.21
C GLY A 133 6.05 -5.73 -10.97
N GLY A 134 5.58 -5.32 -9.79
CA GLY A 134 5.61 -6.21 -8.62
C GLY A 134 4.99 -7.55 -9.01
N PRO A 135 5.43 -8.68 -8.43
CA PRO A 135 4.99 -9.99 -8.86
C PRO A 135 3.47 -10.02 -8.88
N SER A 136 2.90 -10.20 -10.07
CA SER A 136 1.49 -10.53 -10.17
C SER A 136 1.32 -11.81 -9.38
N TRP A 137 0.31 -11.84 -8.51
CA TRP A 137 -0.05 -13.05 -7.79
C TRP A 137 -0.76 -14.00 -8.77
N PRO A 138 0.00 -14.77 -9.56
CA PRO A 138 -0.19 -16.23 -9.67
C PRO A 138 1.11 -17.07 -9.52
N ASP A 139 2.31 -16.50 -9.60
CA ASP A 139 3.55 -17.29 -9.74
C ASP A 139 4.02 -18.00 -8.45
N VAL A 140 3.56 -17.54 -7.28
CA VAL A 140 3.90 -18.16 -5.98
C VAL A 140 3.30 -19.57 -5.82
N TYR A 141 2.24 -19.89 -6.57
CA TYR A 141 1.54 -21.18 -6.50
C TYR A 141 1.95 -22.18 -7.60
N SER A 142 2.77 -21.79 -8.59
CA SER A 142 3.07 -22.64 -9.76
C SER A 142 4.13 -23.72 -9.51
N GLN A 143 5.00 -23.58 -8.50
CA GLN A 143 6.15 -24.49 -8.35
C GLN A 143 5.94 -25.71 -7.43
N SER A 144 4.74 -25.95 -6.88
CA SER A 144 4.49 -27.15 -6.06
C SER A 144 3.91 -28.36 -6.82
N GLY A 145 3.98 -28.37 -8.16
CA GLY A 145 3.25 -29.33 -9.00
C GLY A 145 4.09 -30.25 -9.90
N ARG A 146 5.38 -30.46 -9.65
CA ARG A 146 6.16 -31.51 -10.34
C ARG A 146 7.08 -32.25 -9.39
N ARG A 147 6.56 -33.35 -8.85
CA ARG A 147 7.31 -34.58 -8.58
C ARG A 147 6.43 -35.75 -8.99
#